data_AF-A0A975HVX3-F1
#
_entry.id   AF-A0A975HVX3-F1
#
_cell.length_a   1.000
_cell.length_b   1.000
_cell.length_c   1.000
_cell.angle_alpha   90.00
_cell.angle_beta   90.00
_cell.angle_gamma   90.00
#
_symmetry.space_group_name_H-M   'P 1'
#
loop_
_entity.id
_entity.type
_entity.pdbx_description
1 polymer ?
#
loop_
_entity_poly.entity_id
_entity_poly.type
_entity_poly.pdbx_seq_one_letter_code
_entity_poly.pdbx_strand_id
1 'polypeptide(L)'
;MSPSYSTPRSVAMALLAALAVPCLAAGSSAEQIVGGIEAMVFVCLPIDAKSVKPGQEILQRAVEQRKLDLPAIRKTEAYRNTYNSEVNRMLSLPQRERLTACQNAW
;
A
#
# COMPACT_ATOMS: atom_id res chain seq x y z
N MET A 1 -36.37 48.46 -5.50
CA MET A 1 -36.02 47.62 -6.66
C MET A 1 -34.87 46.70 -6.27
N SER A 2 -35.11 45.38 -6.26
CA SER A 2 -34.09 44.30 -6.30
C SER A 2 -33.51 44.20 -7.73
N PRO A 3 -32.46 43.40 -8.05
CA PRO A 3 -32.17 42.00 -7.62
C PRO A 3 -30.80 41.87 -6.91
N SER A 4 -30.56 40.96 -5.95
CA SER A 4 -30.65 39.50 -5.92
C SER A 4 -29.72 38.78 -6.90
N TYR A 5 -28.52 38.41 -6.44
CA TYR A 5 -27.77 37.27 -6.95
C TYR A 5 -27.15 36.48 -5.79
N SER A 6 -27.77 35.34 -5.52
CA SER A 6 -27.22 34.22 -4.78
C SER A 6 -26.04 33.61 -5.54
N THR A 7 -24.97 33.20 -4.85
CA THR A 7 -24.48 31.80 -4.73
C THR A 7 -23.07 31.81 -4.09
N PRO A 8 -22.82 31.12 -2.97
CA PRO A 8 -21.48 30.83 -2.49
C PRO A 8 -20.90 29.62 -3.23
N ARG A 9 -19.85 29.82 -4.02
CA ARG A 9 -19.06 28.73 -4.62
C ARG A 9 -17.74 28.58 -3.87
N SER A 10 -17.82 28.20 -2.60
CA SER A 10 -16.64 27.73 -1.86
C SER A 10 -16.50 26.24 -2.12
N VAL A 11 -15.51 25.93 -2.95
CA VAL A 11 -15.09 24.60 -3.36
C VAL A 11 -14.81 23.75 -2.12
N ALA A 12 -15.45 22.59 -2.09
CA ALA A 12 -15.25 21.55 -1.08
C ALA A 12 -13.77 21.11 -1.05
N MET A 13 -13.04 21.55 -0.02
CA MET A 13 -11.74 20.99 0.33
C MET A 13 -11.97 19.78 1.24
N ALA A 14 -12.54 18.72 0.67
CA ALA A 14 -12.55 17.41 1.29
C ALA A 14 -11.12 16.85 1.20
N LEU A 15 -10.30 17.16 2.21
CA LEU A 15 -9.08 16.43 2.53
C LEU A 15 -9.47 15.01 2.98
N LEU A 16 -9.87 14.19 2.00
CA LEU A 16 -9.85 12.75 2.15
C LEU A 16 -8.39 12.33 2.08
N ALA A 17 -7.81 12.14 3.26
CA ALA A 17 -6.58 11.39 3.44
C ALA A 17 -6.78 10.01 2.82
N ALA A 18 -6.35 9.88 1.57
CA ALA A 18 -6.22 8.60 0.89
C ALA A 18 -5.10 7.82 1.59
N LEU A 19 -5.43 7.16 2.69
CA LEU A 19 -4.74 5.94 3.13
C LEU A 19 -5.13 4.79 2.19
N ALA A 20 -5.01 5.03 0.89
CA ALA A 20 -4.94 3.95 -0.06
C ALA A 20 -3.49 3.49 -0.01
N VAL A 21 -3.28 2.24 0.42
CA VAL A 21 -2.11 1.47 0.00
C VAL A 21 -1.82 1.83 -1.45
N PRO A 22 -0.58 2.15 -1.85
CA PRO A 22 -0.31 2.50 -3.22
C PRO A 22 -0.82 1.33 -4.06
N CYS A 23 -1.97 1.55 -4.70
CA CYS A 23 -2.50 0.73 -5.75
C CYS A 23 -1.34 0.67 -6.72
N LEU A 24 -0.64 -0.48 -6.73
CA LEU A 24 0.64 -0.70 -7.40
C LEU A 24 0.63 0.09 -8.69
N ALA A 25 1.22 1.29 -8.66
CA ALA A 25 1.04 2.26 -9.71
C ALA A 25 1.44 1.56 -11.01
N ALA A 26 0.72 1.78 -12.10
CA ALA A 26 0.96 1.08 -13.35
C ALA A 26 2.42 1.21 -13.87
N GLY A 27 3.25 2.09 -13.28
CA GLY A 27 4.70 2.22 -13.49
C GLY A 27 5.61 1.81 -12.31
N SER A 28 5.14 1.07 -11.32
CA SER A 28 5.97 0.62 -10.18
C SER A 28 7.04 -0.37 -10.63
N SER A 29 8.27 -0.20 -10.18
CA SER A 29 9.37 -1.13 -10.46
C SER A 29 9.13 -2.48 -9.76
N ALA A 30 9.70 -3.57 -10.28
CA ALA A 30 9.50 -4.91 -9.71
C ALA A 30 9.92 -4.98 -8.24
N GLU A 31 10.99 -4.28 -7.86
CA GLU A 31 11.49 -4.17 -6.50
C GLU A 31 10.50 -3.48 -5.57
N GLN A 32 9.83 -2.43 -6.04
CA GLN A 32 8.82 -1.71 -5.26
C GLN A 32 7.60 -2.59 -5.00
N ILE A 33 7.15 -3.31 -6.03
CA ILE A 33 6.01 -4.24 -5.94
C ILE A 33 6.31 -5.35 -4.95
N VAL A 34 7.42 -6.07 -5.15
CA VAL A 34 7.80 -7.22 -4.33
C VAL A 34 8.10 -6.75 -2.90
N GLY A 35 8.92 -5.72 -2.73
CA GLY A 35 9.31 -5.19 -1.43
C GLY A 35 8.11 -4.71 -0.61
N GLY A 36 7.19 -3.96 -1.22
CA GLY A 36 6.00 -3.45 -0.53
C GLY A 36 5.05 -4.56 -0.09
N ILE A 37 4.76 -5.53 -0.97
CA ILE A 37 3.88 -6.65 -0.63
C ILE A 37 4.52 -7.54 0.44
N GLU A 38 5.79 -7.92 0.29
CA GLU A 38 6.47 -8.77 1.27
C GLU A 38 6.60 -8.09 2.64
N ALA A 39 6.81 -6.78 2.69
CA ALA A 39 6.83 -6.01 3.93
C ALA A 39 5.48 -6.05 4.66
N MET A 40 4.38 -5.81 3.92
CA MET A 40 3.04 -5.86 4.48
C MET A 40 2.67 -7.27 4.96
N VAL A 41 2.98 -8.32 4.19
CA VAL A 41 2.77 -9.71 4.61
C VAL A 41 3.55 -10.02 5.89
N PHE A 42 4.81 -9.58 5.98
CA PHE A 42 5.65 -9.79 7.16
C PHE A 42 5.06 -9.16 8.43
N VAL A 43 4.61 -7.91 8.35
CA VAL A 43 4.02 -7.22 9.51
C VAL A 43 2.65 -7.80 9.88
N CYS A 44 1.83 -8.16 8.88
CA CYS A 44 0.46 -8.57 9.10
C CYS A 44 0.30 -10.03 9.53
N LEU A 45 1.22 -10.92 9.17
CA LEU A 45 1.13 -12.34 9.52
C LEU A 45 0.97 -12.60 11.03
N PRO A 46 1.76 -12.00 11.95
CA PRO A 46 1.58 -12.21 13.38
C PRO A 46 0.39 -11.44 13.99
N ILE A 47 -0.23 -10.50 13.25
CA ILE A 47 -1.33 -9.65 13.73
C ILE A 47 -2.69 -10.21 13.31
N ASP A 48 -2.82 -10.57 12.03
CA ASP A 48 -4.06 -11.06 11.43
C ASP A 48 -3.77 -11.97 10.23
N ALA A 49 -3.43 -13.24 10.48
CA ALA A 49 -3.00 -14.19 9.44
C ALA A 49 -4.02 -14.38 8.31
N LYS A 50 -5.34 -14.22 8.56
CA LYS A 50 -6.35 -14.31 7.48
C LYS A 50 -6.23 -13.16 6.47
N SER A 51 -5.64 -12.03 6.86
CA SER A 51 -5.45 -10.88 5.98
C SER A 51 -4.28 -11.07 5.00
N VAL A 52 -3.39 -12.05 5.19
CA VAL A 52 -2.16 -12.13 4.37
C VAL A 52 -2.32 -12.90 3.06
N LYS A 53 -3.30 -13.80 2.97
CA LYS A 53 -3.51 -14.65 1.78
C LYS A 53 -3.74 -13.82 0.50
N PRO A 54 -4.60 -12.78 0.51
CA PRO A 54 -4.76 -11.90 -0.65
C PRO A 54 -3.44 -11.26 -1.11
N GLY A 55 -2.59 -10.81 -0.18
CA GLY A 55 -1.27 -10.25 -0.51
C GLY A 55 -0.35 -11.25 -1.20
N GLN A 56 -0.31 -12.50 -0.72
CA GLN A 56 0.46 -13.58 -1.36
C GLN A 56 -0.06 -13.88 -2.78
N GLU A 57 -1.38 -13.89 -2.98
CA GLU A 57 -1.99 -14.08 -4.30
C GLU A 57 -1.71 -12.91 -5.26
N ILE A 58 -1.69 -11.67 -4.77
CA ILE A 58 -1.27 -10.50 -5.56
C ILE A 58 0.20 -10.63 -5.98
N LEU A 59 1.10 -11.00 -5.06
CA LEU A 59 2.52 -11.20 -5.37
C LEU A 59 2.69 -12.30 -6.44
N GLN A 60 2.02 -13.44 -6.25
CA GLN A 60 2.09 -14.56 -7.19
C GLN A 60 1.62 -14.15 -8.58
N ARG A 61 0.49 -13.43 -8.69
CA ARG A 61 0.00 -12.90 -9.97
C ARG A 61 0.99 -11.94 -10.61
N ALA A 62 1.62 -11.05 -9.84
CA ALA A 62 2.62 -10.12 -10.36
C ALA A 62 3.85 -10.86 -10.92
N VAL A 63 4.31 -11.91 -10.23
CA VAL A 63 5.41 -12.78 -10.69
C VAL A 63 5.06 -13.45 -12.01
N GLU A 64 3.87 -14.02 -12.12
CA GLU A 64 3.43 -14.74 -13.32
C GLU A 64 3.24 -13.82 -14.53
N GLN A 65 2.63 -12.66 -14.31
CA GLN A 65 2.32 -11.68 -15.36
C GLN A 65 3.58 -11.00 -15.89
N ARG A 66 4.51 -10.63 -15.01
CA ARG A 66 5.71 -9.85 -15.36
C ARG A 66 6.98 -10.70 -15.48
N LYS A 67 6.86 -12.01 -15.27
CA LYS A 67 8.00 -12.97 -15.27
C LYS A 67 9.11 -12.54 -14.31
N LEU A 68 8.72 -12.15 -13.09
CA LEU A 68 9.66 -11.65 -12.09
C LEU A 68 10.54 -12.77 -11.53
N ASP A 69 11.84 -12.54 -11.46
CA ASP A 69 12.78 -13.38 -10.72
C ASP A 69 12.87 -12.87 -9.27
N LEU A 70 12.07 -13.45 -8.37
CA LEU A 70 12.06 -13.07 -6.96
C LEU A 70 13.45 -13.23 -6.30
N PRO A 71 14.18 -14.36 -6.46
CA PRO A 71 15.55 -14.48 -5.96
C PRO A 71 16.49 -13.35 -6.41
N ALA A 72 16.43 -12.93 -7.67
CA ALA A 72 17.24 -11.82 -8.17
C ALA A 72 16.80 -10.48 -7.58
N ILE A 73 15.50 -10.19 -7.58
CA ILE A 73 14.92 -8.95 -7.03
C ILE A 73 15.30 -8.77 -5.55
N ARG A 74 15.17 -9.83 -4.74
CA ARG A 74 15.46 -9.77 -3.30
C ARG A 74 16.93 -9.49 -2.96
N LYS A 75 17.85 -9.65 -3.91
CA LYS A 75 19.27 -9.29 -3.75
C LYS A 75 19.53 -7.81 -4.02
N THR A 76 18.63 -7.13 -4.72
CA THR A 76 18.81 -5.72 -5.07
C THR A 76 18.72 -4.82 -3.84
N GLU A 77 19.43 -3.69 -3.90
CA GLU A 77 19.33 -2.66 -2.87
C GLU A 77 17.96 -1.97 -2.87
N ALA A 78 17.37 -1.73 -4.05
CA ALA A 78 16.07 -1.10 -4.19
C ALA A 78 14.94 -1.91 -3.51
N TYR A 79 14.97 -3.25 -3.64
CA TYR A 79 14.05 -4.12 -2.90
C TYR A 79 14.23 -3.95 -1.40
N ARG A 80 15.47 -4.04 -0.92
CA ARG A 80 15.80 -3.97 0.51
C ARG A 80 15.37 -2.64 1.12
N ASN A 81 15.62 -1.54 0.41
CA ASN A 81 15.25 -0.20 0.86
C ASN A 81 13.73 -0.07 0.94
N THR A 82 13.00 -0.54 -0.08
CA THR A 82 11.53 -0.49 -0.10
C THR A 82 10.91 -1.37 0.99
N TYR A 83 11.40 -2.60 1.13
CA TYR A 83 10.94 -3.52 2.16
C TYR A 83 11.13 -2.93 3.56
N ASN A 84 12.34 -2.45 3.86
CA ASN A 84 12.65 -1.87 5.17
C ASN A 84 11.87 -0.59 5.44
N SER A 85 11.68 0.28 4.44
CA SER A 85 10.90 1.50 4.61
C SER A 85 9.44 1.19 4.94
N GLU A 86 8.83 0.23 4.25
CA GLU A 86 7.44 -0.17 4.50
C GLU A 86 7.26 -0.89 5.83
N VAL A 87 8.19 -1.78 6.21
CA VAL A 87 8.18 -2.40 7.54
C VAL A 87 8.26 -1.33 8.63
N ASN A 88 9.22 -0.40 8.53
CA ASN A 88 9.38 0.66 9.52
C ASN A 88 8.16 1.58 9.58
N ARG A 89 7.60 1.95 8.42
CA ARG A 89 6.37 2.74 8.35
C ARG A 89 5.23 2.04 9.08
N MET A 90 5.00 0.76 8.80
CA MET A 90 3.94 -0.02 9.44
C MET A 90 4.19 -0.22 10.93
N LEU A 91 5.43 -0.49 11.35
CA LEU A 91 5.76 -0.67 12.76
C LEU A 91 5.69 0.62 13.58
N SER A 92 5.77 1.79 12.93
CA SER A 92 5.57 3.08 13.59
C SER A 92 4.10 3.38 13.95
N LEU A 93 3.16 2.64 13.36
CA LEU A 93 1.74 2.79 13.67
C LEU A 93 1.39 2.12 15.03
N PRO A 94 0.46 2.70 15.81
CA PRO A 94 -0.14 2.04 16.96
C PRO A 94 -0.72 0.67 16.61
N GLN A 95 -0.73 -0.28 17.55
CA GLN A 95 -1.18 -1.66 17.31
C GLN A 95 -2.58 -1.74 16.70
N ARG A 96 -3.53 -0.93 17.18
CA ARG A 96 -4.89 -0.87 16.65
C ARG A 96 -4.91 -0.44 15.17
N GLU A 97 -4.12 0.57 14.83
CA GLU A 97 -4.01 1.09 13.46
C GLU A 97 -3.32 0.09 12.53
N ARG A 98 -2.31 -0.66 13.02
CA ARG A 98 -1.69 -1.75 12.26
C ARG A 98 -2.70 -2.84 11.90
N LEU A 99 -3.54 -3.25 12.85
CA LEU A 99 -4.59 -4.25 12.57
C LEU A 99 -5.54 -3.77 11.47
N THR A 100 -6.01 -2.52 11.57
CA THR A 100 -6.87 -1.92 10.54
C THR A 100 -6.16 -1.82 9.20
N ALA A 101 -4.88 -1.44 9.19
CA ALA A 101 -4.09 -1.38 7.96
C ALA A 101 -3.94 -2.77 7.32
N CYS A 102 -3.68 -3.83 8.10
CA CYS A 102 -3.60 -5.20 7.60
C CYS A 102 -4.91 -5.69 6.99
N GLN A 103 -6.04 -5.37 7.61
CA GLN A 103 -7.36 -5.76 7.13
C GLN A 103 -7.78 -5.07 5.83
N ASN A 104 -7.16 -3.93 5.49
CA ASN A 104 -7.47 -3.13 4.31
C ASN A 104 -6.28 -3.02 3.34
N ALA A 105 -5.27 -3.89 3.46
CA ALA A 105 -4.00 -3.75 2.76
C ALA A 105 -4.03 -4.09 1.26
N TRP A 106 -5.02 -4.87 0.82
CA TRP A 106 -5.06 -5.55 -0.47
C TRP A 106 -6.37 -5.29 -1.20
#